data_AF-A0A958G224-F1
#
_entry.id   AF-A0A958G224-F1
#
_cell.length_a   1.000
_cell.length_b   1.000
_cell.length_c   1.000
_cell.angle_alpha   90.00
_cell.angle_beta   90.00
_cell.angle_gamma   90.00
#
_symmetry.space_group_name_H-M   'P 1'
#
loop_
_entity.id
_entity.type
_entity.pdbx_description
1 polymer ?
#
loop_
_entity_poly.entity_id
_entity_poly.type
_entity_poly.pdbx_seq_one_letter_code
_entity_poly.pdbx_strand_id
1 'polypeptide(L)'
;MITILLAGGQDGSPQQKWYYAKQAMVQEDYDTALRLYLQVLTHCKKTGDISGEVNSLEALAIVYKKQHQYRIAKRYCRKSLQTGAPTFRAYYLLAQIAYDDGRNFDEARRHCQEGLRRFAGNSDLQHYLEFLQREDAARSTAKVRKTVSRSHTQQALSAEERKVVDEMNLARKAPRDYARHLEALRPLYQGELLKLPGQVPERTHEGVKALDEAIAYLKSAPARPPLKIADGMSRAARDHAHDQGKSGKTGHIGGDESRPYERLERYGNWEGLSGENIAYG
;
A
#
# COMPACT_ATOMS: atom_id res chain seq x y z
N MET A 1 34.34 -19.42 -2.19
CA MET A 1 35.36 -18.41 -1.84
C MET A 1 35.72 -17.61 -3.09
N ILE A 2 34.95 -16.58 -3.41
CA ILE A 2 35.40 -15.39 -4.17
C ILE A 2 34.77 -14.21 -3.43
N THR A 3 35.52 -13.68 -2.48
CA THR A 3 35.22 -12.44 -1.78
C THR A 3 35.78 -11.32 -2.62
N ILE A 4 34.94 -10.60 -3.37
CA ILE A 4 35.35 -9.31 -3.94
C ILE A 4 34.87 -8.24 -2.96
N LEU A 5 35.75 -7.91 -2.02
CA LEU A 5 35.79 -6.60 -1.39
C LEU A 5 36.10 -5.58 -2.49
N LEU A 6 35.20 -4.65 -2.77
CA LEU A 6 35.56 -3.35 -3.35
C LEU A 6 34.94 -2.24 -2.51
N ALA A 7 35.53 -2.03 -1.34
CA ALA A 7 35.61 -0.70 -0.76
C ALA A 7 36.75 0.05 -1.48
N GLY A 8 36.40 1.01 -2.33
CA GLY A 8 37.36 1.86 -3.04
C GLY A 8 36.64 2.68 -4.11
N GLY A 9 36.63 4.00 -3.97
CA GLY A 9 35.86 4.91 -4.82
C GLY A 9 36.06 4.66 -6.31
N GLN A 10 34.96 4.60 -7.06
CA GLN A 10 35.02 4.46 -8.52
C GLN A 10 34.18 5.53 -9.20
N ASP A 11 34.88 6.51 -9.76
CA ASP A 11 34.49 7.18 -11.00
C ASP A 11 34.52 6.17 -12.17
N GLY A 12 33.81 5.05 -12.00
CA GLY A 12 33.55 4.10 -13.08
C GLY A 12 32.66 4.75 -14.13
N SER A 13 32.85 4.34 -15.39
CA SER A 13 32.06 4.85 -16.50
C SER A 13 30.55 4.59 -16.26
N PRO A 14 29.65 5.39 -16.85
CA PRO A 14 28.21 5.15 -16.74
C PRO A 14 27.80 3.71 -17.11
N GLN A 15 28.50 3.11 -18.08
CA GLN A 15 28.28 1.74 -18.52
C GLN A 15 28.67 0.72 -17.44
N GLN A 16 29.80 0.93 -16.76
CA GLN A 16 30.20 0.08 -15.62
C GLN A 16 29.21 0.19 -14.46
N LYS A 17 28.79 1.43 -14.13
CA LYS A 17 27.78 1.67 -13.08
C LYS A 17 26.46 0.99 -13.42
N TRP A 18 26.02 1.07 -14.68
CA TRP A 18 24.83 0.36 -15.15
C TRP A 18 24.95 -1.16 -15.00
N TYR A 19 26.12 -1.73 -15.35
CA TYR A 19 26.38 -3.15 -15.19
C TYR A 19 26.27 -3.58 -13.73
N TYR A 20 26.95 -2.88 -12.81
CA TYR A 20 26.90 -3.19 -11.38
C TYR A 20 25.51 -2.98 -10.78
N ALA A 21 24.76 -1.97 -11.24
CA ALA A 21 23.38 -1.77 -10.82
C ALA A 21 22.50 -2.97 -11.17
N LYS A 22 22.68 -3.55 -12.37
CA LYS A 22 21.97 -4.79 -12.75
C LYS A 22 22.37 -5.98 -11.90
N GLN A 23 23.65 -6.12 -11.51
CA GLN A 23 24.07 -7.18 -10.59
C GLN A 23 23.46 -7.01 -9.21
N ALA A 24 23.44 -5.78 -8.69
CA ALA A 24 22.77 -5.46 -7.43
C ALA A 24 21.27 -5.78 -7.48
N MET A 25 20.60 -5.52 -8.61
CA MET A 25 19.20 -5.93 -8.81
C MET A 25 19.00 -7.45 -8.76
N VAL A 26 19.94 -8.24 -9.27
CA VAL A 26 19.88 -9.71 -9.20
C VAL A 26 20.12 -10.20 -7.77
N GLN A 27 20.93 -9.48 -7.00
CA GLN A 27 21.21 -9.77 -5.59
C GLN A 27 20.14 -9.20 -4.63
N GLU A 28 19.10 -8.55 -5.17
CA GLU A 28 18.09 -7.81 -4.40
C GLU A 28 18.68 -6.69 -3.50
N ASP A 29 19.91 -6.25 -3.76
CA ASP A 29 20.51 -5.05 -3.15
C ASP A 29 19.97 -3.80 -3.86
N TYR A 30 18.74 -3.46 -3.51
CA TYR A 30 18.03 -2.35 -4.11
C TYR A 30 18.66 -0.98 -3.77
N ASP A 31 19.31 -0.85 -2.60
CA ASP A 31 19.95 0.40 -2.19
C ASP A 31 21.17 0.71 -3.06
N THR A 32 21.99 -0.30 -3.34
CA THR A 32 23.10 -0.18 -4.29
C THR A 32 22.59 0.06 -5.71
N ALA A 33 21.54 -0.66 -6.14
CA ALA A 33 20.95 -0.45 -7.46
C ALA A 33 20.42 0.99 -7.64
N LEU A 34 19.68 1.52 -6.66
CA LEU A 34 19.16 2.90 -6.68
C LEU A 34 20.28 3.92 -6.79
N ARG A 35 21.31 3.80 -5.92
CA ARG A 35 22.45 4.71 -5.91
C ARG A 35 23.17 4.73 -7.26
N LEU A 36 23.43 3.56 -7.84
CA LEU A 36 24.12 3.45 -9.12
C LEU A 36 23.26 3.95 -10.30
N TYR A 37 21.98 3.57 -10.37
CA TYR A 37 21.09 4.08 -11.42
C TYR A 37 20.87 5.59 -11.34
N LEU A 38 20.83 6.19 -10.14
CA LEU A 38 20.78 7.64 -9.98
C LEU A 38 22.05 8.31 -10.51
N GLN A 39 23.23 7.75 -10.25
CA GLN A 39 24.48 8.27 -10.80
C GLN A 39 24.51 8.21 -12.34
N VAL A 40 24.04 7.10 -12.93
CA VAL A 40 23.92 6.96 -14.40
C VAL A 40 22.94 8.01 -14.95
N LEU A 41 21.78 8.16 -14.33
CA LEU A 41 20.78 9.17 -14.71
C LEU A 41 21.37 10.59 -14.68
N THR A 42 22.10 10.94 -13.62
CA THR A 42 22.75 12.24 -13.49
C THR A 42 23.79 12.46 -14.60
N HIS A 43 24.56 11.43 -14.96
CA HIS A 43 25.51 11.54 -16.06
C HIS A 43 24.81 11.75 -17.41
N CYS A 44 23.82 10.91 -17.75
CA CYS A 44 23.08 11.01 -19.01
C CYS A 44 22.42 12.39 -19.19
N LYS A 45 21.88 12.97 -18.10
CA LYS A 45 21.34 14.33 -18.11
C LYS A 45 22.38 15.40 -18.41
N LYS A 46 23.59 15.27 -17.85
CA LYS A 46 24.68 16.23 -18.08
C LYS A 46 25.20 16.16 -19.51
N THR A 47 25.24 14.96 -20.09
CA THR A 47 25.74 14.75 -21.45
C THR A 47 24.68 14.91 -22.53
N GLY A 48 23.40 15.07 -22.16
CA GLY A 48 22.29 15.15 -23.11
C GLY A 48 21.91 13.80 -23.73
N ASP A 49 22.34 12.68 -23.14
CA ASP A 49 21.97 11.34 -23.59
C ASP A 49 20.53 10.99 -23.15
N ILE A 50 19.57 11.33 -24.02
CA ILE A 50 18.14 11.09 -23.79
C ILE A 50 17.84 9.60 -23.64
N SER A 51 18.51 8.73 -24.41
CA SER A 51 18.26 7.28 -24.37
C SER A 51 18.72 6.68 -23.04
N GLY A 52 19.91 7.07 -22.56
CA GLY A 52 20.41 6.68 -21.25
C GLY A 52 19.58 7.25 -20.09
N GLU A 53 19.05 8.47 -20.22
CA GLU A 53 18.12 9.05 -19.25
C GLU A 53 16.85 8.20 -19.12
N VAL A 54 16.19 7.90 -20.24
CA VAL A 54 14.98 7.07 -20.30
C VAL A 54 15.21 5.70 -19.67
N ASN A 55 16.27 5.01 -20.08
CA ASN A 55 16.64 3.70 -19.54
C ASN A 55 16.85 3.75 -18.02
N SER A 56 17.50 4.80 -17.52
CA SER A 56 17.76 4.97 -16.08
C SER A 56 16.48 5.27 -15.29
N LEU A 57 15.58 6.08 -15.84
CA LEU A 57 14.28 6.35 -15.22
C LEU A 57 13.42 5.09 -15.14
N GLU A 58 13.39 4.27 -16.19
CA GLU A 58 12.66 3.00 -16.21
C GLU A 58 13.28 1.97 -15.26
N ALA A 59 14.61 1.89 -15.16
CA ALA A 59 15.30 1.04 -14.20
C ALA A 59 14.95 1.44 -12.76
N LEU A 60 14.97 2.73 -12.43
CA LEU A 60 14.56 3.25 -11.12
C LEU A 60 13.09 2.91 -10.82
N ALA A 61 12.19 3.03 -11.80
CA ALA A 61 10.79 2.64 -11.63
C ALA A 61 10.65 1.15 -11.28
N ILE A 62 11.45 0.27 -11.91
CA ILE A 62 11.47 -1.16 -11.60
C ILE A 62 11.95 -1.41 -10.17
N VAL A 63 13.01 -0.71 -9.72
CA VAL A 63 13.52 -0.88 -8.35
C VAL A 63 12.45 -0.50 -7.32
N TYR A 64 11.83 0.67 -7.48
CA TYR A 64 10.75 1.10 -6.58
C TYR A 64 9.51 0.22 -6.67
N LYS A 65 9.19 -0.35 -7.84
CA LYS A 65 8.12 -1.35 -7.99
C LYS A 65 8.43 -2.61 -7.17
N LYS A 66 9.66 -3.11 -7.21
CA LYS A 66 10.10 -4.28 -6.44
C LYS A 66 10.03 -4.05 -4.93
N GLN A 67 10.23 -2.80 -4.49
CA GLN A 67 10.04 -2.38 -3.11
C GLN A 67 8.59 -2.04 -2.75
N HIS A 68 7.62 -2.28 -3.64
CA HIS A 68 6.20 -1.89 -3.47
C HIS A 68 5.95 -0.38 -3.26
N GLN A 69 6.92 0.47 -3.60
CA GLN A 69 6.81 1.92 -3.53
C GLN A 69 6.16 2.47 -4.81
N TYR A 70 4.91 2.06 -5.07
CA TYR A 70 4.22 2.29 -6.34
C TYR A 70 4.05 3.78 -6.69
N ARG A 71 3.80 4.65 -5.71
CA ARG A 71 3.74 6.10 -5.94
C ARG A 71 5.02 6.65 -6.55
N ILE A 72 6.18 6.21 -6.05
CA ILE A 72 7.48 6.66 -6.52
C ILE A 72 7.77 6.05 -7.90
N ALA A 73 7.49 4.75 -8.06
CA ALA A 73 7.64 4.05 -9.33
C ALA A 73 6.83 4.73 -10.46
N LYS A 74 5.53 5.02 -10.24
CA LYS A 74 4.68 5.75 -11.21
C LYS A 74 5.26 7.12 -11.57
N ARG A 75 5.88 7.84 -10.61
CA ARG A 75 6.53 9.13 -10.85
C ARG A 75 7.73 9.00 -11.81
N TYR A 76 8.55 7.96 -11.65
CA TYR A 76 9.68 7.71 -12.55
C TYR A 76 9.24 7.29 -13.95
N CYS A 77 8.20 6.45 -14.09
CA CYS A 77 7.61 6.16 -15.40
C CYS A 77 7.10 7.44 -16.10
N ARG A 78 6.38 8.30 -15.39
CA ARG A 78 5.89 9.58 -15.95
C ARG A 78 7.02 10.51 -16.37
N LYS A 79 8.12 10.56 -15.60
CA LYS A 79 9.32 11.30 -16.01
C LYS A 79 9.91 10.73 -17.30
N SER A 80 10.00 9.40 -17.43
CA SER A 80 10.46 8.74 -18.67
C SER A 80 9.59 9.14 -19.87
N LEU A 81 8.26 9.18 -19.69
CA LEU A 81 7.31 9.59 -20.73
C LEU A 81 7.41 11.07 -21.14
N GLN A 82 7.90 11.93 -20.25
CA GLN A 82 8.09 13.36 -20.50
C GLN A 82 9.43 13.67 -21.17
N THR A 83 10.30 12.67 -21.34
CA THR A 83 11.53 12.84 -22.12
C THR A 83 11.22 12.99 -23.62
N GLY A 84 12.21 13.43 -24.40
CA GLY A 84 12.09 13.51 -25.86
C GLY A 84 11.99 12.17 -26.58
N ALA A 85 12.19 11.03 -25.89
CA ALA A 85 12.20 9.69 -26.48
C ALA A 85 11.46 8.67 -25.60
N PRO A 86 10.15 8.84 -25.36
CA PRO A 86 9.39 7.88 -24.55
C PRO A 86 9.41 6.49 -25.19
N THR A 87 9.33 5.45 -24.37
CA THR A 87 9.25 4.05 -24.84
C THR A 87 7.92 3.42 -24.45
N PHE A 88 7.58 2.30 -25.08
CA PHE A 88 6.44 1.48 -24.69
C PHE A 88 6.60 0.91 -23.26
N ARG A 89 7.85 0.72 -22.80
CA ARG A 89 8.17 0.08 -21.51
C ARG A 89 7.68 0.92 -20.33
N ALA A 90 7.70 2.25 -20.44
CA ALA A 90 7.11 3.11 -19.40
C ALA A 90 5.59 2.92 -19.26
N TYR A 91 4.86 2.75 -20.36
CA TYR A 91 3.43 2.41 -20.34
C TYR A 91 3.18 1.01 -19.79
N TYR A 92 3.99 0.05 -20.20
CA TYR A 92 3.94 -1.33 -19.71
C TYR A 92 4.18 -1.38 -18.19
N LEU A 93 5.19 -0.68 -17.69
CA LEU A 93 5.48 -0.58 -16.26
C LEU A 93 4.34 0.10 -15.49
N LEU A 94 3.74 1.17 -16.02
CA LEU A 94 2.57 1.80 -15.39
C LEU A 94 1.38 0.84 -15.31
N ALA A 95 1.15 0.05 -16.36
CA ALA A 95 0.11 -0.96 -16.36
C ALA A 95 0.38 -2.06 -15.32
N GLN A 96 1.60 -2.58 -15.26
CA GLN A 96 2.00 -3.55 -14.25
C GLN A 96 1.88 -3.00 -12.83
N ILE A 97 2.32 -1.76 -12.59
CA ILE A 97 2.21 -1.13 -11.27
C ILE A 97 0.73 -0.98 -10.89
N ALA A 98 -0.14 -0.55 -11.81
CA ALA A 98 -1.58 -0.45 -11.53
C ALA A 98 -2.23 -1.80 -11.23
N TYR A 99 -1.79 -2.86 -11.91
CA TYR A 99 -2.24 -4.22 -11.62
C TYR A 99 -1.70 -4.75 -10.28
N ASP A 100 -0.46 -4.43 -9.92
CA ASP A 100 0.16 -4.80 -8.63
C ASP A 100 -0.35 -3.92 -7.47
N ASP A 101 -0.90 -2.75 -7.77
CA ASP A 101 -1.47 -1.73 -6.87
C ASP A 101 -3.00 -1.80 -6.91
N GLY A 102 -3.59 -2.78 -6.23
CA GLY A 102 -5.05 -2.83 -6.13
C GLY A 102 -5.75 -3.73 -7.14
N ARG A 103 -5.02 -4.46 -8.00
CA ARG A 103 -5.62 -5.12 -9.17
C ARG A 103 -6.49 -4.14 -9.96
N ASN A 104 -5.99 -2.92 -10.16
CA ASN A 104 -6.73 -1.87 -10.85
C ASN A 104 -6.72 -2.12 -12.37
N PHE A 105 -7.58 -3.05 -12.81
CA PHE A 105 -7.70 -3.46 -14.21
C PHE A 105 -8.04 -2.27 -15.12
N ASP A 106 -8.83 -1.30 -14.66
CA ASP A 106 -9.17 -0.12 -15.45
C ASP A 106 -7.97 0.78 -15.72
N GLU A 107 -7.20 1.11 -14.68
CA GLU A 107 -5.97 1.90 -14.84
C GLU A 107 -4.91 1.13 -15.64
N ALA A 108 -4.75 -0.17 -15.39
CA ALA A 108 -3.80 -1.01 -16.12
C ALA A 108 -4.13 -1.07 -17.62
N ARG A 109 -5.40 -1.33 -17.99
CA ARG A 109 -5.85 -1.36 -19.38
C ARG A 109 -5.72 0.00 -20.06
N ARG A 110 -6.02 1.10 -19.36
CA ARG A 110 -5.86 2.46 -19.88
C ARG A 110 -4.40 2.71 -20.28
N HIS A 111 -3.45 2.34 -19.42
CA HIS A 111 -2.03 2.51 -19.74
C HIS A 111 -1.57 1.64 -20.91
N CYS A 112 -2.06 0.40 -21.02
CA CYS A 112 -1.82 -0.42 -22.21
C CYS A 112 -2.36 0.23 -23.49
N GLN A 113 -3.59 0.74 -23.46
CA GLN A 113 -4.23 1.40 -24.59
C GLN A 113 -3.52 2.70 -24.99
N GLU A 114 -3.12 3.52 -24.03
CA GLU A 114 -2.31 4.73 -24.27
C GLU A 114 -0.97 4.38 -24.92
N GLY A 115 -0.30 3.33 -24.43
CA GLY A 115 0.93 2.82 -25.02
C GLY A 115 0.73 2.34 -26.45
N LEU A 116 -0.34 1.57 -26.73
CA LEU A 116 -0.65 1.06 -28.07
C LEU A 116 -1.04 2.18 -29.05
N ARG A 117 -1.65 3.28 -28.59
CA ARG A 117 -1.90 4.46 -29.44
C ARG A 117 -0.61 5.10 -29.94
N ARG A 118 0.44 5.10 -29.11
CA ARG A 118 1.75 5.70 -29.43
C ARG A 118 2.69 4.72 -30.14
N PHE A 119 2.62 3.44 -29.76
CA PHE A 119 3.44 2.35 -30.28
C PHE A 119 2.53 1.28 -30.88
N ALA A 120 1.89 1.61 -32.00
CA ALA A 120 0.97 0.72 -32.69
C ALA A 120 1.65 -0.62 -33.04
N GLY A 121 0.97 -1.72 -32.75
CA GLY A 121 1.49 -3.08 -33.02
C GLY A 121 2.51 -3.61 -32.00
N ASN A 122 2.73 -2.94 -30.86
CA ASN A 122 3.60 -3.49 -29.82
C ASN A 122 2.97 -4.74 -29.16
N SER A 123 3.58 -5.90 -29.38
CA SER A 123 3.10 -7.20 -28.91
C SER A 123 3.07 -7.31 -27.38
N ASP A 124 4.04 -6.73 -26.67
CA ASP A 124 4.11 -6.81 -25.20
C ASP A 124 2.91 -6.12 -24.54
N LEU A 125 2.58 -4.91 -25.00
CA LEU A 125 1.41 -4.18 -24.53
C LEU A 125 0.10 -4.89 -24.93
N GLN A 126 0.04 -5.47 -26.13
CA GLN A 126 -1.14 -6.21 -26.58
C GLN A 126 -1.37 -7.48 -25.76
N HIS A 127 -0.34 -8.31 -25.59
CA HIS A 127 -0.43 -9.53 -24.78
C HIS A 127 -0.80 -9.21 -23.33
N TYR A 128 -0.25 -8.13 -22.77
CA TYR A 128 -0.60 -7.75 -21.40
C TYR A 128 -2.03 -7.21 -21.30
N LEU A 129 -2.51 -6.48 -22.30
CA LEU A 129 -3.92 -6.05 -22.36
C LEU A 129 -4.87 -7.26 -22.44
N GLU A 130 -4.55 -8.25 -23.26
CA GLU A 130 -5.32 -9.50 -23.36
C GLU A 130 -5.31 -10.30 -22.05
N PHE A 131 -4.14 -10.38 -21.39
CA PHE A 131 -4.01 -10.97 -20.06
C PHE A 131 -4.95 -10.28 -19.05
N LEU A 132 -4.90 -8.95 -18.96
CA LEU A 132 -5.74 -8.17 -18.05
C LEU A 132 -7.24 -8.40 -18.33
N GLN A 133 -7.65 -8.48 -19.59
CA GLN A 133 -9.04 -8.75 -19.97
C GLN A 133 -9.50 -10.14 -19.55
N ARG A 134 -8.66 -11.18 -19.78
CA ARG A 134 -8.98 -12.55 -19.39
C ARG A 134 -9.09 -12.70 -17.87
N GLU A 135 -8.17 -12.08 -17.14
CA GLU A 135 -8.15 -12.17 -15.69
C GLU A 135 -9.31 -11.41 -15.04
N ASP A 136 -9.66 -10.22 -15.55
CA ASP A 136 -10.82 -9.45 -15.09
C ASP A 136 -12.13 -10.20 -15.35
N ALA A 137 -12.25 -10.85 -16.52
CA ALA A 137 -13.38 -11.73 -16.84
C ALA A 137 -13.44 -12.97 -15.93
N ALA A 138 -12.30 -13.60 -15.65
CA ALA A 138 -12.22 -14.74 -14.72
C ALA A 138 -12.60 -14.32 -13.28
N ARG A 139 -12.16 -13.15 -12.82
CA ARG A 139 -12.56 -12.57 -11.53
C ARG A 139 -14.05 -12.31 -11.49
N SER A 140 -14.61 -11.70 -12.53
CA SER A 140 -16.03 -11.38 -12.63
C SER A 140 -16.90 -12.65 -12.63
N THR A 141 -16.50 -13.68 -13.38
CA THR A 141 -17.20 -14.97 -13.40
C THR A 141 -17.07 -15.73 -12.07
N ALA A 142 -15.91 -15.68 -11.41
CA ALA A 142 -15.71 -16.22 -10.06
C ALA A 142 -16.55 -15.49 -9.01
N LYS A 143 -16.67 -14.16 -9.12
CA LYS A 143 -17.52 -13.33 -8.27
C LYS A 143 -18.99 -13.71 -8.44
N VAL A 144 -19.49 -13.84 -9.66
CA VAL A 144 -20.87 -14.28 -9.94
C VAL A 144 -21.13 -15.68 -9.37
N ARG A 145 -20.21 -16.64 -9.56
CA ARG A 145 -20.32 -17.99 -8.99
C ARG A 145 -20.37 -17.99 -7.46
N LYS A 146 -19.58 -17.14 -6.78
CA LYS A 146 -19.62 -17.01 -5.32
C LYS A 146 -20.91 -16.33 -4.83
N THR A 147 -21.43 -15.35 -5.54
CA THR A 147 -22.67 -14.63 -5.17
C THR A 147 -23.91 -15.52 -5.30
N VAL A 148 -23.99 -16.37 -6.32
CA VAL A 148 -25.14 -17.27 -6.54
C VAL A 148 -25.18 -18.41 -5.50
N SER A 149 -24.07 -18.73 -4.85
CA SER A 149 -23.94 -19.87 -3.93
C SER A 149 -24.29 -19.59 -2.45
N ARG A 150 -24.62 -18.35 -2.04
CA ARG A 150 -24.82 -18.03 -0.61
C ARG A 150 -26.16 -17.36 -0.33
N SER A 151 -27.07 -18.08 0.33
CA SER A 151 -28.19 -17.48 1.07
C SER A 151 -27.62 -16.74 2.28
N HIS A 152 -27.69 -15.41 2.28
CA HIS A 152 -27.08 -14.59 3.32
C HIS A 152 -28.03 -14.43 4.50
N THR A 153 -27.77 -15.15 5.59
CA THR A 153 -28.30 -14.78 6.90
C THR A 153 -27.39 -13.69 7.47
N GLN A 154 -27.95 -12.51 7.76
CA GLN A 154 -27.24 -11.41 8.42
C GLN A 154 -26.67 -11.92 9.76
N GLN A 155 -25.35 -11.86 9.94
CA GLN A 155 -24.75 -12.28 11.21
C GLN A 155 -24.61 -11.05 12.10
N ALA A 156 -25.32 -11.05 13.23
CA ALA A 156 -25.25 -9.95 14.20
C ALA A 156 -23.84 -9.79 14.78
N LEU A 157 -23.47 -8.55 15.12
CA LEU A 157 -22.25 -8.27 15.88
C LEU A 157 -22.37 -8.88 17.29
N SER A 158 -21.25 -9.39 17.80
CA SER A 158 -21.07 -9.72 19.22
C SER A 158 -21.18 -8.48 20.11
N ALA A 159 -21.30 -8.71 21.42
CA ALA A 159 -21.39 -7.63 22.39
C ALA A 159 -20.09 -6.79 22.43
N GLU A 160 -18.94 -7.42 22.24
CA GLU A 160 -17.62 -6.80 22.21
C GLU A 160 -17.44 -5.95 20.95
N GLU A 161 -17.76 -6.51 19.77
CA GLU A 161 -17.74 -5.76 18.50
C GLU A 161 -18.68 -4.54 18.58
N ARG A 162 -19.84 -4.67 19.24
CA ARG A 162 -20.77 -3.55 19.45
C ARG A 162 -20.15 -2.44 20.29
N LYS A 163 -19.50 -2.79 21.42
CA LYS A 163 -18.84 -1.81 22.30
C LYS A 163 -17.77 -1.00 21.56
N VAL A 164 -16.97 -1.64 20.71
CA VAL A 164 -15.94 -0.93 19.90
C VAL A 164 -16.59 0.10 18.97
N VAL A 165 -17.67 -0.29 18.29
CA VAL A 165 -18.41 0.61 17.39
C VAL A 165 -19.04 1.78 18.14
N ASP A 166 -19.61 1.50 19.31
CA ASP A 166 -20.26 2.50 20.15
C ASP A 166 -19.25 3.52 20.68
N GLU A 167 -18.07 3.06 21.10
CA GLU A 167 -16.95 3.90 21.52
C GLU A 167 -16.47 4.82 20.38
N MET A 168 -16.23 4.27 19.19
CA MET A 168 -15.88 5.06 18.01
C MET A 168 -16.95 6.10 17.68
N ASN A 169 -18.23 5.73 17.83
CA ASN A 169 -19.34 6.63 17.57
C ASN A 169 -19.53 7.68 18.66
N LEU A 170 -19.13 7.42 19.90
CA LEU A 170 -19.10 8.41 20.97
C LEU A 170 -18.09 9.51 20.63
N ALA A 171 -16.86 9.15 20.26
CA ALA A 171 -15.83 10.08 19.82
C ALA A 171 -16.28 10.93 18.61
N ARG A 172 -17.03 10.33 17.68
CA ARG A 172 -17.55 11.05 16.49
C ARG A 172 -18.71 11.98 16.80
N LYS A 173 -19.72 11.50 17.54
CA LYS A 173 -20.96 12.25 17.81
C LYS A 173 -20.76 13.34 18.85
N ALA A 174 -19.95 13.05 19.87
CA ALA A 174 -19.75 13.90 21.03
C ALA A 174 -18.26 14.03 21.36
N PRO A 175 -17.45 14.63 20.46
CA PRO A 175 -15.99 14.66 20.61
C PRO A 175 -15.55 15.37 21.90
N ARG A 176 -16.27 16.41 22.35
CA ARG A 176 -16.01 17.09 23.62
C ARG A 176 -16.30 16.22 24.85
N ASP A 177 -17.30 15.36 24.79
CA ASP A 177 -17.62 14.43 25.87
C ASP A 177 -16.56 13.33 25.93
N TYR A 178 -16.12 12.87 24.76
CA TYR A 178 -15.01 11.94 24.64
C TYR A 178 -13.70 12.53 25.19
N ALA A 179 -13.43 13.81 24.92
CA ALA A 179 -12.29 14.51 25.50
C ALA A 179 -12.32 14.49 27.04
N ARG A 180 -13.50 14.63 27.67
CA ARG A 180 -13.64 14.53 29.13
C ARG A 180 -13.27 13.15 29.67
N HIS A 181 -13.59 12.08 28.93
CA HIS A 181 -13.15 10.73 29.29
C HIS A 181 -11.64 10.59 29.22
N LEU A 182 -10.99 11.14 28.19
CA LEU A 182 -9.53 11.15 28.06
C LEU A 182 -8.85 12.02 29.13
N GLU A 183 -9.43 13.15 29.50
CA GLU A 183 -8.93 14.01 30.59
C GLU A 183 -8.87 13.26 31.93
N ALA A 184 -9.85 12.37 32.19
CA ALA A 184 -9.84 11.54 33.38
C ALA A 184 -8.71 10.50 33.41
N LEU A 185 -8.16 10.12 32.23
CA LEU A 185 -6.99 9.24 32.13
C LEU A 185 -5.68 9.98 32.41
N ARG A 186 -5.63 11.29 32.19
CA ARG A 186 -4.39 12.08 32.27
C ARG A 186 -3.64 11.96 33.60
N PRO A 187 -4.28 11.98 34.79
CA PRO A 187 -3.58 11.81 36.07
C PRO A 187 -2.97 10.42 36.27
N LEU A 188 -3.41 9.43 35.48
CA LEU A 188 -2.92 8.05 35.52
C LEU A 188 -1.62 7.87 34.70
N TYR A 189 -1.26 8.86 33.88
CA TYR A 189 0.00 8.87 33.16
C TYR A 189 1.16 9.43 34.00
N GLN A 190 2.30 8.75 33.92
CA GLN A 190 3.59 9.21 34.45
C GLN A 190 4.63 9.12 33.31
N GLY A 191 4.71 10.18 32.51
CA GLY A 191 5.51 10.18 31.29
C GLY A 191 4.96 9.18 30.26
N GLU A 192 5.72 8.13 30.00
CA GLU A 192 5.34 7.02 29.10
C GLU A 192 4.51 5.92 29.81
N LEU A 193 4.43 5.94 31.14
CA LEU A 193 3.81 4.86 31.91
C LEU A 193 2.36 5.19 32.28
N LEU A 194 1.41 4.37 31.81
CA LEU A 194 0.00 4.43 32.20
C LEU A 194 -0.26 3.50 33.38
N LYS A 195 -0.83 4.02 34.47
CA LYS A 195 -1.13 3.28 35.71
C LYS A 195 -2.62 3.21 35.95
N LEU A 196 -3.28 2.23 35.36
CA LEU A 196 -4.70 1.97 35.63
C LEU A 196 -4.87 1.29 37.02
N PRO A 197 -5.83 1.73 37.86
CA PRO A 197 -6.07 1.13 39.16
C PRO A 197 -6.35 -0.38 39.07
N GLY A 198 -5.61 -1.18 39.83
CA GLY A 198 -5.77 -2.64 39.87
C GLY A 198 -5.21 -3.38 38.65
N GLN A 199 -4.51 -2.70 37.74
CA GLN A 199 -3.87 -3.30 36.57
C GLN A 199 -2.36 -3.14 36.63
N VAL A 200 -1.64 -3.98 35.88
CA VAL A 200 -0.20 -3.85 35.70
C VAL A 200 0.06 -2.55 34.92
N PRO A 201 1.00 -1.69 35.34
CA PRO A 201 1.34 -0.49 34.60
C PRO A 201 1.75 -0.80 33.14
N GLU A 202 1.17 -0.08 32.20
CA GLU A 202 1.42 -0.24 30.77
C GLU A 202 2.40 0.83 30.27
N ARG A 203 3.43 0.42 29.53
CA ARG A 203 4.37 1.36 28.91
C ARG A 203 3.89 1.71 27.52
N THR A 204 3.59 2.98 27.31
CA THR A 204 3.22 3.55 26.01
C THR A 204 4.46 4.11 25.29
N HIS A 205 4.38 4.25 23.97
CA HIS A 205 5.51 4.76 23.16
C HIS A 205 5.61 6.29 23.15
N GLU A 206 4.46 6.98 23.10
CA GLU A 206 4.40 8.44 22.97
C GLU A 206 4.04 9.14 24.30
N GLY A 207 3.54 8.38 25.27
CA GLY A 207 3.22 8.87 26.60
C GLY A 207 2.06 9.86 26.65
N VAL A 208 2.04 10.63 27.74
CA VAL A 208 1.00 11.63 28.03
C VAL A 208 0.87 12.70 26.94
N LYS A 209 1.91 12.92 26.11
CA LYS A 209 1.86 13.90 25.02
C LYS A 209 0.82 13.54 23.96
N ALA A 210 0.77 12.27 23.54
CA ALA A 210 -0.23 11.81 22.58
C ALA A 210 -1.66 11.94 23.14
N LEU A 211 -1.84 11.72 24.44
CA LEU A 211 -3.11 11.94 25.13
C LEU A 211 -3.51 13.42 25.10
N ASP A 212 -2.59 14.33 25.44
CA ASP A 212 -2.82 15.77 25.45
C ASP A 212 -3.18 16.30 24.05
N GLU A 213 -2.50 15.83 23.00
CA GLU A 213 -2.81 16.15 21.61
C GLU A 213 -4.19 15.63 21.19
N ALA A 214 -4.54 14.40 21.56
CA ALA A 214 -5.87 13.83 21.28
C ALA A 214 -6.99 14.63 21.97
N ILE A 215 -6.79 15.01 23.24
CA ILE A 215 -7.74 15.87 23.98
C ILE A 215 -7.89 17.22 23.28
N ALA A 216 -6.79 17.86 22.88
CA ALA A 216 -6.83 19.15 22.19
C ALA A 216 -7.59 19.07 20.86
N TYR A 217 -7.33 18.02 20.07
CA TYR A 217 -8.06 17.75 18.83
C TYR A 217 -9.56 17.59 19.10
N LEU A 218 -9.94 16.70 20.03
CA LEU A 218 -11.34 16.38 20.30
C LEU A 218 -12.14 17.59 20.84
N LYS A 219 -11.51 18.50 21.59
CA LYS A 219 -12.16 19.74 22.05
C LYS A 219 -12.57 20.66 20.89
N SER A 220 -11.77 20.68 19.82
CA SER A 220 -11.97 21.54 18.65
C SER A 220 -12.70 20.84 17.49
N ALA A 221 -12.73 19.51 17.47
CA ALA A 221 -13.33 18.74 16.41
C ALA A 221 -14.86 18.94 16.31
N PRO A 222 -15.41 19.10 15.10
CA PRO A 222 -16.86 19.13 14.91
C PRO A 222 -17.45 17.73 15.08
N ALA A 223 -18.67 17.66 15.64
CA ALA A 223 -19.44 16.43 15.69
C ALA A 223 -19.69 15.88 14.28
N ARG A 224 -19.60 14.55 14.13
CA ARG A 224 -19.82 13.84 12.87
C ARG A 224 -20.91 12.79 13.03
N PRO A 225 -21.63 12.45 11.94
CA PRO A 225 -22.56 11.34 11.95
C PRO A 225 -21.88 10.03 12.39
N PRO A 226 -22.60 9.17 13.13
CA PRO A 226 -22.10 7.86 13.51
C PRO A 226 -21.81 7.01 12.27
N LEU A 227 -20.85 6.11 12.41
CA LEU A 227 -20.55 5.08 11.44
C LEU A 227 -21.72 4.11 11.34
N LYS A 228 -22.06 3.73 10.10
CA LYS A 228 -23.02 2.67 9.81
C LYS A 228 -22.27 1.36 9.72
N ILE A 229 -22.83 0.31 10.32
CA ILE A 229 -22.26 -1.02 10.23
C ILE A 229 -22.61 -1.64 8.89
N ALA A 230 -21.56 -2.08 8.19
CA ALA A 230 -21.67 -2.89 6.99
C ALA A 230 -21.36 -4.35 7.35
N ASP A 231 -22.35 -5.21 7.14
CA ASP A 231 -22.25 -6.65 7.39
C ASP A 231 -21.07 -7.29 6.61
N GLY A 232 -20.87 -6.90 5.36
CA GLY A 232 -19.74 -7.39 4.57
C GLY A 232 -18.36 -6.99 5.11
N MET A 233 -18.23 -5.75 5.61
CA MET A 233 -17.00 -5.28 6.24
C MET A 233 -16.74 -6.00 7.56
N SER A 234 -17.81 -6.27 8.32
CA SER A 234 -17.72 -7.00 9.59
C SER A 234 -17.23 -8.44 9.37
N ARG A 235 -17.72 -9.13 8.32
CA ARG A 235 -17.22 -10.46 7.94
C ARG A 235 -15.77 -10.44 7.49
N ALA A 236 -15.37 -9.46 6.67
CA ALA A 236 -13.99 -9.33 6.23
C ALA A 236 -13.02 -9.14 7.41
N ALA A 237 -13.39 -8.31 8.38
CA ALA A 237 -12.61 -8.10 9.60
C ALA A 237 -12.52 -9.37 10.46
N ARG A 238 -13.64 -10.09 10.62
CA ARG A 238 -13.70 -11.34 11.39
C ARG A 238 -12.83 -12.44 10.77
N ASP A 239 -12.88 -12.60 9.46
CA ASP A 239 -12.02 -13.55 8.74
C ASP A 239 -10.54 -13.27 8.99
N HIS A 240 -10.14 -12.00 8.89
CA HIS A 240 -8.75 -11.58 9.10
C HIS A 240 -8.31 -11.80 10.54
N ALA A 241 -9.14 -11.43 11.52
CA ALA A 241 -8.86 -11.66 12.93
C ALA A 241 -8.68 -13.16 13.26
N HIS A 242 -9.52 -14.01 12.68
CA HIS A 242 -9.43 -15.46 12.87
C HIS A 242 -8.22 -16.08 12.17
N ASP A 243 -7.87 -15.61 10.97
CA ASP A 243 -6.67 -16.02 10.26
C ASP A 243 -5.38 -15.66 11.03
N GLN A 244 -5.31 -14.44 11.58
CA GLN A 244 -4.20 -14.02 12.44
C GLN A 244 -4.17 -14.78 13.76
N GLY A 245 -5.32 -15.01 14.39
CA GLY A 245 -5.42 -15.80 15.61
C GLY A 245 -4.93 -17.24 15.45
N LYS A 246 -5.11 -17.84 14.26
CA LYS A 246 -4.60 -19.19 13.95
C LYS A 246 -3.11 -19.22 13.66
N SER A 247 -2.60 -18.24 12.94
CA SER A 247 -1.23 -18.24 12.42
C SER A 247 -0.23 -17.54 13.32
N GLY A 248 -0.68 -16.69 14.24
CA GLY A 248 0.14 -15.79 15.05
C GLY A 248 0.78 -14.65 14.23
N LYS A 249 0.46 -14.53 12.94
CA LYS A 249 0.98 -13.46 12.09
C LYS A 249 0.27 -12.15 12.40
N THR A 250 1.02 -11.06 12.34
CA THR A 250 0.50 -9.69 12.47
C THR A 250 0.68 -8.92 11.16
N GLY A 251 -0.10 -7.86 10.98
CA GLY A 251 -0.06 -6.94 9.84
C GLY A 251 -1.35 -6.91 9.02
N HIS A 252 -1.34 -6.16 7.92
CA HIS A 252 -2.51 -5.98 7.06
C HIS A 252 -2.74 -7.11 6.04
N ILE A 253 -1.73 -7.98 5.86
CA ILE A 253 -1.74 -9.02 4.85
C ILE A 253 -2.26 -10.31 5.47
N GLY A 254 -3.27 -10.91 4.84
CA GLY A 254 -3.83 -12.20 5.24
C GLY A 254 -2.86 -13.35 4.96
N GLY A 255 -3.09 -14.50 5.59
CA GLY A 255 -2.35 -15.73 5.39
C GLY A 255 -2.48 -16.29 3.97
N ASP A 256 -3.54 -15.91 3.27
CA ASP A 256 -3.77 -16.15 1.83
C ASP A 256 -3.23 -15.02 0.94
N GLU A 257 -2.32 -14.20 1.48
CA GLU A 257 -1.69 -13.04 0.85
C GLU A 257 -2.65 -11.89 0.51
N SER A 258 -3.92 -11.98 0.96
CA SER A 258 -4.90 -10.96 0.66
C SER A 258 -4.62 -9.62 1.34
N ARG A 259 -4.92 -8.54 0.62
CA ARG A 259 -4.95 -7.17 1.14
C ARG A 259 -6.34 -6.82 1.71
N PRO A 260 -6.45 -5.75 2.52
CA PRO A 260 -7.71 -5.42 3.20
C PRO A 260 -8.89 -5.24 2.24
N TYR A 261 -8.69 -4.53 1.13
CA TYR A 261 -9.75 -4.32 0.13
C TYR A 261 -10.17 -5.61 -0.56
N GLU A 262 -9.25 -6.54 -0.83
CA GLU A 262 -9.57 -7.85 -1.43
C GLU A 262 -10.42 -8.68 -0.47
N ARG A 263 -10.25 -8.51 0.85
CA ARG A 263 -11.13 -9.12 1.86
C ARG A 263 -12.52 -8.48 1.87
N LEU A 264 -12.63 -7.16 1.76
CA LEU A 264 -13.92 -6.47 1.65
C LEU A 264 -14.72 -6.95 0.43
N GLU A 265 -14.03 -7.13 -0.70
CA GLU A 265 -14.63 -7.58 -1.96
C GLU A 265 -15.22 -8.99 -1.91
N ARG A 266 -14.81 -9.82 -0.94
CA ARG A 266 -15.41 -11.15 -0.73
C ARG A 266 -16.86 -11.05 -0.29
N TYR A 267 -17.23 -9.93 0.33
CA TYR A 267 -18.48 -9.77 1.04
C TYR A 267 -19.30 -8.54 0.61
N GLY A 268 -18.86 -7.85 -0.43
CA GLY A 268 -19.58 -6.71 -0.98
C GLY A 268 -18.79 -5.92 -2.02
N ASN A 269 -19.32 -4.77 -2.38
CA ASN A 269 -18.60 -3.74 -3.13
C ASN A 269 -18.23 -2.61 -2.17
N TRP A 270 -17.08 -1.99 -2.40
CA TRP A 270 -16.62 -0.82 -1.66
C TRP A 270 -16.32 0.30 -2.66
N GLU A 271 -16.44 1.55 -2.22
CA GLU A 271 -16.23 2.74 -3.05
C GLU A 271 -15.32 3.73 -2.34
N GLY A 272 -14.54 4.49 -3.12
CA GLY A 272 -13.67 5.55 -2.58
C GLY A 272 -12.37 5.02 -1.98
N LEU A 273 -12.16 5.25 -0.69
CA LEU A 273 -10.97 4.80 0.06
C LEU A 273 -11.37 3.75 1.08
N SER A 274 -10.53 2.71 1.22
CA SER A 274 -10.61 1.75 2.32
C SER A 274 -9.44 1.97 3.28
N GLY A 275 -9.71 1.80 4.57
CA GLY A 275 -8.72 1.85 5.63
C GLY A 275 -8.93 0.69 6.58
N GLU A 276 -7.85 0.16 7.13
CA GLU A 276 -7.88 -0.92 8.10
C GLU A 276 -7.09 -0.49 9.34
N ASN A 277 -7.71 -0.65 10.50
CA ASN A 277 -7.05 -0.49 11.80
C ASN A 277 -7.05 -1.85 12.50
N ILE A 278 -5.89 -2.28 12.99
CA ILE A 278 -5.73 -3.56 13.68
C ILE A 278 -5.10 -3.29 15.04
N ALA A 279 -5.70 -3.85 16.08
CA ALA A 279 -5.15 -3.83 17.43
C ALA A 279 -4.92 -5.28 17.88
N TYR A 280 -3.79 -5.52 18.53
CA TYR A 280 -3.46 -6.78 19.17
C TYR A 280 -3.57 -6.56 20.68
N GLY A 281 -4.19 -7.50 21.37
CA GLY A 281 -4.30 -7.50 22.84
C GLY A 281 -3.09 -8.13 23.51
#